data_AF-A0A7J6NZZ3-F1
#
_entry.id   AF-A0A7J6NZZ3-F1
#
_cell.length_a   1.000
_cell.length_b   1.000
_cell.length_c   1.000
_cell.angle_alpha   90.00
_cell.angle_beta   90.00
_cell.angle_gamma   90.00
#
_symmetry.space_group_name_H-M   'P 1'
#
loop_
_entity.id
_entity.type
_entity.pdbx_description
1 polymer ?
#
loop_
_entity_poly.entity_id
_entity_poly.type
_entity_poly.pdbx_seq_one_letter_code
_entity_poly.pdbx_strand_id
1 'polypeptide(L)' 'MDDSMSAGELRRRYGPGGSAPDSDLTASQLRARHNIHNNSFKDDGSGMTPMIVVALIVLLVAAAGAMLKYSS' A
#
# COMPACT_ATOMS: atom_id res chain seq x y z
N MET A 1 -6.58 2.40 -45.26
CA MET A 1 -6.78 3.72 -44.61
C MET A 1 -6.76 3.40 -43.12
N ASP A 2 -5.57 3.22 -42.56
CA ASP A 2 -5.35 2.65 -41.22
C ASP A 2 -4.77 3.70 -40.26
N ASP A 3 -5.09 4.98 -40.50
CA ASP A 3 -4.51 6.13 -39.80
C ASP A 3 -5.57 6.95 -39.06
N SER A 4 -6.71 6.36 -38.71
CA SER A 4 -7.81 7.15 -38.11
C SER A 4 -7.46 7.72 -36.73
N MET A 5 -6.43 7.21 -36.04
CA MET A 5 -5.88 7.86 -34.84
C MET A 5 -4.37 7.65 -34.73
N SER A 6 -3.62 8.75 -34.74
CA SER A 6 -2.19 8.72 -34.41
C SER A 6 -1.98 8.17 -33.00
N ALA A 7 -0.87 7.45 -32.78
CA ALA A 7 -0.52 6.91 -31.47
C ALA A 7 -0.48 7.99 -30.36
N GLY A 8 -0.17 9.24 -30.72
CA GLY A 8 -0.24 10.38 -29.81
C GLY A 8 -1.68 10.77 -29.42
N GLU A 9 -2.62 10.67 -30.37
CA GLU A 9 -4.05 10.92 -30.16
C GLU A 9 -4.66 9.83 -29.25
N LEU A 10 -4.27 8.57 -29.46
CA LEU A 10 -4.63 7.45 -28.59
C LEU A 10 -4.12 7.66 -27.16
N ARG A 11 -2.84 8.03 -27.00
CA ARG A 11 -2.28 8.33 -25.68
C ARG A 11 -2.94 9.54 -25.03
N ARG A 12 -3.38 10.54 -25.82
CA ARG A 12 -4.07 11.72 -25.30
C ARG A 12 -5.51 11.40 -24.86
N ARG A 13 -6.22 10.51 -25.56
CA ARG A 13 -7.57 10.07 -25.19
C ARG A 13 -7.59 9.09 -24.03
N TYR A 14 -6.71 8.10 -24.04
CA TYR A 14 -6.70 6.98 -23.09
C TYR A 14 -5.61 7.10 -22.01
N GLY A 15 -4.85 8.20 -22.01
CA GLY A 15 -3.84 8.49 -21.00
C GLY A 15 -4.42 9.00 -19.67
N PRO A 16 -3.56 9.19 -18.65
CA PRO A 16 -3.97 9.74 -17.37
C PRO A 16 -4.50 11.16 -17.56
N GLY A 17 -5.78 11.40 -17.25
CA GLY A 17 -6.43 12.69 -17.48
C GLY A 17 -6.96 12.90 -18.91
N GLY A 18 -7.03 11.85 -19.73
CA GLY A 18 -7.66 11.90 -21.05
C GLY A 18 -9.17 12.09 -21.00
N SER A 19 -9.77 12.36 -22.17
CA SER A 19 -11.21 12.61 -22.32
C SER A 19 -12.05 11.36 -22.53
N ALA A 20 -11.45 10.16 -22.53
CA ALA A 20 -12.19 8.91 -22.63
C ALA A 20 -13.11 8.70 -21.40
N PRO A 21 -14.33 8.20 -21.62
CA PRO A 21 -15.24 7.84 -20.53
C PRO A 21 -14.69 6.64 -19.77
N ASP A 22 -15.00 6.56 -18.49
CA ASP A 22 -14.48 5.53 -17.59
C ASP A 22 -14.92 4.10 -17.99
N SER A 23 -16.01 3.95 -18.77
CA SER A 23 -16.46 2.69 -19.35
C SER A 23 -15.49 2.09 -20.38
N ASP A 24 -14.71 2.96 -21.03
CA ASP A 24 -13.78 2.59 -22.09
C ASP A 24 -12.34 2.49 -21.57
N LEU A 25 -12.13 2.80 -20.28
CA LEU A 25 -10.85 2.67 -19.60
C LEU A 25 -10.66 1.25 -19.08
N THR A 26 -9.44 0.74 -19.22
CA THR A 26 -9.06 -0.50 -18.53
C THR A 26 -9.00 -0.27 -17.02
N ALA A 27 -9.17 -1.34 -16.23
CA ALA A 27 -9.15 -1.25 -14.76
C ALA A 27 -7.87 -0.60 -14.20
N SER A 28 -6.72 -0.76 -14.86
CA SER A 28 -5.46 -0.12 -14.47
C SER A 28 -5.46 1.39 -14.76
N GLN A 29 -6.02 1.82 -15.90
CA GLN A 29 -6.15 3.23 -16.28
C GLN A 29 -7.16 3.97 -15.39
N LEU A 30 -8.29 3.33 -15.07
CA LEU A 30 -9.28 3.88 -14.15
C LEU A 30 -8.69 4.10 -12.75
N ARG A 31 -7.98 3.10 -12.22
CA ARG A 31 -7.28 3.22 -10.92
C ARG A 31 -6.22 4.31 -10.95
N ALA A 32 -5.45 4.44 -12.04
CA ALA A 32 -4.48 5.51 -12.20
C ALA A 32 -5.14 6.91 -12.23
N ARG A 33 -6.31 7.04 -12.87
CA ARG A 33 -7.08 8.29 -12.90
C ARG A 33 -7.65 8.67 -11.53
N HIS A 34 -8.15 7.70 -10.78
CA HIS A 34 -8.70 7.90 -9.44
C HIS A 34 -7.66 7.79 -8.32
N ASN A 35 -6.37 7.71 -8.66
CA ASN A 35 -5.26 7.60 -7.72
C ASN A 35 -5.44 6.45 -6.69
N ILE A 36 -6.12 5.37 -7.10
CA ILE A 36 -6.39 4.19 -6.28
C ILE A 36 -5.08 3.40 -6.22
N HIS A 37 -4.29 3.66 -5.18
CA HIS A 37 -3.06 2.93 -4.92
C HIS A 37 -3.38 1.44 -4.76
N ASN A 38 -2.61 0.60 -5.46
CA ASN A 38 -2.77 -0.85 -5.49
C ASN A 38 -2.64 -1.53 -4.10
N ASN A 39 -2.27 -0.75 -3.08
CA ASN A 39 -2.09 -1.14 -1.69
C ASN A 39 -2.93 -0.30 -0.70
N SER A 40 -4.04 0.33 -1.11
CA SER A 40 -4.91 1.10 -0.18
C SER A 40 -5.60 0.24 0.89
N PHE A 41 -5.36 -1.07 0.90
CA PHE A 41 -5.74 -2.01 1.96
C PHE A 41 -4.56 -2.44 2.83
N LYS A 42 -3.38 -1.81 2.73
CA LYS A 42 -2.39 -1.94 3.80
C LYS A 42 -3.04 -1.28 5.00
N ASP A 43 -3.52 -2.11 5.92
CA ASP A 43 -3.68 -1.75 7.32
C ASP A 43 -2.43 -0.95 7.68
N ASP A 44 -2.59 0.37 7.80
CA ASP A 44 -1.67 1.19 8.57
C ASP A 44 -1.86 0.72 10.00
N GLY A 45 -1.17 -0.38 10.31
CA GLY A 45 -1.10 -1.07 11.57
C GLY A 45 -0.52 -0.13 12.62
N SER A 46 -1.34 0.81 13.05
CA SER A 46 -1.31 1.52 14.32
C SER A 46 -1.52 0.57 15.52
N GLY A 47 -1.64 -0.74 15.25
CA GLY A 47 -1.54 -1.78 16.25
C GLY A 47 -0.08 -2.16 16.45
N MET A 48 0.40 -2.00 17.69
CA MET A 48 1.63 -2.57 18.25
C MET A 48 2.16 -3.74 17.40
N THR A 49 3.21 -3.51 16.61
CA THR A 49 3.72 -4.56 15.72
C THR A 49 4.11 -5.78 16.56
N PRO A 50 3.93 -7.01 16.06
CA PRO A 50 4.22 -8.23 16.82
C PRO A 50 5.65 -8.25 17.37
N MET A 51 6.58 -7.55 16.71
CA MET A 51 7.95 -7.33 17.18
C MET A 51 8.03 -6.57 18.50
N ILE A 52 7.23 -5.50 18.68
CA ILE A 52 7.22 -4.71 19.92
C ILE A 52 6.63 -5.52 21.07
N VAL A 53 5.58 -6.31 20.80
CA VAL A 53 4.99 -7.21 21.81
C VAL A 53 6.01 -8.23 22.31
N VAL A 54 6.76 -8.87 21.40
CA VAL A 54 7.81 -9.82 21.75
C VAL A 54 8.92 -9.15 22.55
N ALA A 55 9.39 -7.96 22.12
CA ALA A 55 10.43 -7.22 22.81
C ALA A 55 10.03 -6.89 24.27
N LEU A 56 8.78 -6.48 24.51
CA LEU A 56 8.28 -6.19 25.86
C LEU A 56 8.24 -7.44 26.75
N ILE A 57 7.81 -8.58 26.22
CA ILE A 57 7.77 -9.84 26.97
C ILE A 57 9.18 -10.25 27.38
N VAL A 58 10.13 -10.21 26.44
CA VAL A 58 11.53 -10.57 26.72
C VAL A 58 12.13 -9.65 27.80
N LEU A 59 11.86 -8.35 27.73
CA LEU A 59 12.32 -7.38 28.72
C LEU A 59 11.75 -7.66 30.11
N LEU A 60 10.45 -7.96 30.22
CA LEU A 60 9.80 -8.34 31.48
C LEU A 60 10.39 -9.61 32.08
N VAL A 61 10.58 -10.65 31.26
CA VAL A 61 11.17 -11.93 31.71
C VAL A 61 12.62 -11.74 32.17
N ALA A 62 13.41 -10.95 31.44
CA ALA A 62 14.79 -10.66 31.82
C ALA A 62 14.87 -9.86 33.13
N ALA A 63 14.00 -8.87 33.32
CA ALA A 63 13.95 -8.08 34.54
C ALA A 63 13.53 -8.92 35.75
N ALA A 64 12.49 -9.76 35.61
CA ALA A 64 12.06 -10.68 36.65
C ALA A 64 13.14 -11.71 37.00
N GLY A 65 13.80 -12.29 36.00
CA GLY A 65 14.89 -13.25 36.21
C GLY A 65 16.11 -12.61 36.88
N ALA A 66 16.49 -11.39 36.50
CA ALA A 66 17.57 -10.65 37.14
C ALA A 66 17.22 -10.32 38.61
N MET A 67 15.99 -9.88 38.86
CA MET A 67 15.53 -9.55 40.21
C MET A 67 15.53 -10.79 41.13
N LEU A 68 15.06 -11.93 40.64
CA LEU A 68 15.10 -13.19 41.39
C LEU A 68 16.54 -13.64 41.69
N LYS A 69 17.45 -13.49 40.73
CA LYS A 69 18.87 -13.85 40.90
C LYS A 69 19.59 -12.93 41.88
N TYR A 70 19.23 -11.65 41.94
CA TYR A 70 19.81 -10.70 42.91
C TYR A 70 19.15 -10.76 44.29
N SER A 71 17.92 -11.25 44.38
CA SER A 71 17.17 -11.41 45.62
C SER A 71 17.49 -12.72 46.37
N SER A 72 18.27 -13.62 45.76
CA SER A 72 18.66 -14.92 46.30
C SER A 72 20.15 -14.98 46.61
#